data_AF-A0A1H1GU17-F1
#
_entry.id   AF-A0A1H1GU17-F1
#
_cell.length_a   1.000
_cell.length_b   1.000
_cell.length_c   1.000
_cell.angle_alpha   90.00
_cell.angle_beta   90.00
_cell.angle_gamma   90.00
#
_symmetry.space_group_name_H-M   'P 1'
#
loop_
_entity.id
_entity.type
_entity.pdbx_description
1 polymer ?
#
loop_
_entity_poly.entity_id
_entity_poly.type
_entity_poly.pdbx_seq_one_letter_code
_entity_poly.pdbx_strand_id
1 'polypeptide(L)'
;MDLDPASLEGKTTREVLHELIEYVVKSEEEMDEKTTRSGDQTDLNIYICDNEGYEIGDLNQWVTHLAESDKVSGHAGNYVANHTFNEEVADDDISLVSITTPAKGREDEFVFVTNDGYLWVLTTIHSDWREKTIENFLKYLPCVERLYLSADNLEDLTERIRDSRISGFTAKYHAPNRERDATLTFSGAEPGDLRKAEETFDAKPTRIEFDQKNSPDTAIQGANTNKGRLTMRSVRDGSEPKAVETLLGLTEGYQELDRQSFSVELPPTHDNLENGFAVDGFTAVELTDPDRDDAEDLIAELKQNVLNGNQYRYGIRDSGRKVRVFDTEYSETFDVAVEGPNIILYARDTTTALSLRSFVRKVYDKLDSTYSLSKSQNPVAIK
;
A
#
# COMPACT_ATOMS: atom_id res chain seq x y z
N MET A 1 16.60 16.05 -5.24
CA MET A 1 17.67 15.08 -4.97
C MET A 1 18.73 15.33 -6.04
N ASP A 2 19.98 15.00 -5.75
CA ASP A 2 21.07 15.13 -6.72
C ASP A 2 21.97 13.91 -6.48
N LEU A 3 21.49 12.75 -6.95
CA LEU A 3 22.21 11.48 -6.85
C LEU A 3 22.83 11.18 -8.21
N ASP A 4 24.12 10.85 -8.19
CA ASP A 4 24.83 10.33 -9.36
C ASP A 4 24.61 8.80 -9.39
N PRO A 5 24.15 8.18 -10.50
CA PRO A 5 24.06 6.72 -10.58
C PRO A 5 25.40 6.03 -10.27
N ALA A 6 26.54 6.65 -10.61
CA ALA A 6 27.86 6.13 -10.24
C ALA A 6 28.10 6.14 -8.73
N SER A 7 27.38 6.97 -7.96
CA SER A 7 27.40 6.92 -6.51
C SER A 7 26.64 5.72 -5.95
N LEU A 8 25.71 5.13 -6.72
CA LEU A 8 24.90 3.99 -6.29
C LEU A 8 25.51 2.62 -6.65
N GLU A 9 26.44 2.59 -7.62
CA GLU A 9 27.09 1.35 -8.07
C GLU A 9 27.78 0.59 -6.92
N GLY A 10 27.46 -0.70 -6.79
CA GLY A 10 28.02 -1.59 -5.77
C GLY A 10 27.58 -1.30 -4.33
N LYS A 11 26.61 -0.40 -4.11
CA LYS A 11 26.02 -0.16 -2.79
C LYS A 11 24.94 -1.18 -2.49
N THR A 12 24.85 -1.53 -1.22
CA THR A 12 23.71 -2.28 -0.67
C THR A 12 22.50 -1.36 -0.45
N THR A 13 21.29 -1.92 -0.38
CA THR A 13 20.06 -1.20 0.03
C THR A 13 20.26 -0.40 1.31
N ARG A 14 21.03 -0.94 2.26
CA ARG A 14 21.36 -0.31 3.53
C ARG A 14 22.18 0.98 3.36
N GLU A 15 23.16 0.95 2.47
CA GLU A 15 24.02 2.10 2.18
C GLU A 15 23.26 3.18 1.41
N VAL A 16 22.39 2.79 0.48
CA VAL A 16 21.46 3.72 -0.20
C VAL A 16 20.54 4.41 0.81
N LEU A 17 19.94 3.65 1.73
CA LEU A 17 19.10 4.23 2.80
C LEU A 17 19.87 5.20 3.67
N HIS A 18 21.11 4.87 4.03
CA HIS A 18 21.96 5.74 4.83
C HIS A 18 22.21 7.08 4.12
N GLU A 19 22.58 7.04 2.84
CA GLU A 19 22.80 8.26 2.05
C GLU A 19 21.53 9.11 1.91
N LEU A 20 20.38 8.47 1.74
CA LEU A 20 19.10 9.17 1.67
C LEU A 20 18.66 9.75 3.01
N ILE A 21 19.05 9.13 4.13
CA ILE A 21 18.76 9.62 5.48
C ILE A 21 19.48 10.95 5.77
N GLU A 22 20.66 11.17 5.20
CA GLU A 22 21.41 12.44 5.35
C GLU A 22 20.57 13.67 4.95
N TYR A 23 19.67 13.54 3.96
CA TYR A 23 18.78 14.63 3.54
C TYR A 23 17.71 14.99 4.58
N VAL A 24 17.44 14.10 5.53
CA VAL A 24 16.45 14.27 6.60
C VAL A 24 17.07 14.35 7.99
N VAL A 25 18.41 14.39 8.09
CA VAL A 25 19.08 14.74 9.35
C VAL A 25 18.74 16.19 9.71
N LYS A 26 18.40 16.40 10.98
CA LYS A 26 17.98 17.68 11.54
C LYS A 26 18.62 17.92 12.90
N SER A 27 18.82 19.19 13.21
CA SER A 27 19.13 19.65 14.56
C SER A 27 17.93 19.46 15.51
N GLU A 28 18.19 19.45 16.82
CA GLU A 28 17.12 19.29 17.83
C GLU A 28 16.06 20.40 17.73
N GLU A 29 16.48 21.65 17.49
CA GLU A 29 15.56 22.78 17.29
C GLU A 29 14.63 22.56 16.07
N GLU A 30 15.18 22.08 14.95
CA GLU A 30 14.39 21.79 13.74
C GLU A 30 13.43 20.60 13.95
N MET A 31 13.83 19.61 14.76
CA MET A 31 12.96 18.48 15.11
C MET A 31 11.78 18.92 16.00
N ASP A 32 12.01 19.84 16.94
CA ASP A 32 10.95 20.40 17.77
C ASP A 32 10.00 21.28 16.94
N GLU A 33 10.54 22.11 16.04
CA GLU A 33 9.72 22.92 15.12
C GLU A 33 8.83 22.07 14.22
N LYS A 34 9.29 20.88 13.79
CA LYS A 34 8.49 19.93 13.00
C LYS A 34 7.19 19.49 13.68
N THR A 35 7.15 19.44 15.01
CA THR A 35 5.93 19.06 15.72
C THR A 35 4.83 20.12 15.68
N THR A 36 5.16 21.37 15.32
CA THR A 36 4.24 22.51 15.46
C THR A 36 3.87 23.22 14.16
N ARG A 37 4.60 23.01 13.04
CA ARG A 37 4.31 23.66 11.75
C ARG A 37 4.53 22.74 10.55
N SER A 38 3.54 22.68 9.64
CA SER A 38 3.63 22.00 8.34
C SER A 38 4.40 22.87 7.32
N GLY A 39 5.73 22.98 7.48
CA GLY A 39 6.59 23.71 6.54
C GLY A 39 7.05 22.87 5.34
N ASP A 40 7.49 23.53 4.26
CA ASP A 40 8.21 22.98 3.09
C ASP A 40 9.41 22.15 3.56
N GLN A 41 9.25 20.83 3.70
CA GLN A 41 10.31 19.99 4.26
C GLN A 41 10.55 18.73 3.45
N THR A 42 11.84 18.42 3.36
CA THR A 42 12.37 17.19 2.77
C THR A 42 12.13 16.05 3.75
N ASP A 43 11.32 15.07 3.33
CA ASP A 43 11.10 13.81 4.01
C ASP A 43 11.55 12.68 3.09
N LEU A 44 12.17 11.63 3.63
CA LEU A 44 12.48 10.41 2.89
C LEU A 44 11.24 9.53 2.87
N ASN A 45 10.81 9.12 1.69
CA ASN A 45 9.65 8.27 1.48
C ASN A 45 10.09 6.98 0.81
N ILE A 46 9.56 5.86 1.29
CA ILE A 46 9.74 4.54 0.72
C ILE A 46 8.36 4.02 0.35
N TYR A 47 8.14 3.79 -0.93
CA TYR A 47 6.97 3.06 -1.42
C TYR A 47 7.35 1.59 -1.56
N ILE A 48 6.55 0.71 -0.96
CA ILE A 48 6.77 -0.73 -1.01
C ILE A 48 5.70 -1.31 -1.92
N CYS A 49 6.13 -2.00 -2.97
CA CYS A 49 5.26 -2.63 -3.95
C CYS A 49 5.62 -4.10 -4.07
N ASP A 50 4.60 -4.93 -4.21
CA ASP A 50 4.75 -6.30 -4.67
C ASP A 50 5.30 -6.26 -6.09
N ASN A 51 6.35 -7.05 -6.35
CA ASN A 51 7.03 -7.08 -7.63
C ASN A 51 6.52 -8.30 -8.44
N GLU A 52 5.58 -8.04 -9.34
CA GLU A 52 4.94 -9.04 -10.19
C GLU A 52 5.60 -9.09 -11.58
N GLY A 53 6.94 -9.14 -11.57
CA GLY A 53 7.77 -9.29 -12.77
C GLY A 53 8.35 -7.99 -13.34
N TYR A 54 8.47 -6.94 -12.55
CA TYR A 54 9.33 -5.80 -12.85
C TYR A 54 10.80 -6.19 -12.60
N GLU A 55 11.63 -6.14 -13.64
CA GLU A 55 13.08 -6.26 -13.52
C GLU A 55 13.73 -4.88 -13.69
N ILE A 56 14.83 -4.63 -12.97
CA ILE A 56 15.60 -3.40 -13.15
C ILE A 56 16.12 -3.35 -14.60
N GLY A 57 15.89 -2.23 -15.28
CA GLY A 57 16.16 -2.07 -16.71
C GLY A 57 14.94 -2.18 -17.62
N ASP A 58 13.79 -2.66 -17.11
CA ASP A 58 12.56 -2.82 -17.89
C ASP A 58 11.68 -1.58 -17.95
N LEU A 59 12.09 -0.43 -17.36
CA LEU A 59 11.23 0.75 -17.27
C LEU A 59 10.68 1.17 -18.64
N ASN A 60 11.53 1.18 -19.66
CA ASN A 60 11.15 1.60 -21.01
C ASN A 60 10.12 0.65 -21.66
N GLN A 61 10.25 -0.66 -21.42
CA GLN A 61 9.28 -1.65 -21.89
C GLN A 61 7.89 -1.38 -21.30
N TRP A 62 7.82 -1.15 -19.99
CA TRP A 62 6.55 -0.89 -19.32
C TRP A 62 5.94 0.46 -19.69
N VAL A 63 6.75 1.51 -19.82
CA VAL A 63 6.30 2.82 -20.30
C VAL A 63 5.74 2.72 -21.73
N THR A 64 6.39 1.94 -22.61
CA THR A 64 5.90 1.69 -23.97
C THR A 64 4.56 0.94 -23.94
N HIS A 65 4.44 -0.08 -23.09
CA HIS A 65 3.18 -0.80 -22.90
C HIS A 65 2.03 0.14 -22.48
N LEU A 66 2.30 1.06 -21.55
CA LEU A 66 1.32 2.05 -21.11
C LEU A 66 0.91 3.06 -22.18
N ALA A 67 1.82 3.39 -23.10
CA ALA A 67 1.56 4.31 -24.19
C ALA A 67 0.79 3.67 -25.36
N GLU A 68 1.07 2.40 -25.68
CA GLU A 68 0.64 1.77 -26.93
C GLU A 68 -0.48 0.73 -26.76
N SER A 69 -0.73 0.23 -25.55
CA SER A 69 -1.72 -0.83 -25.33
C SER A 69 -3.16 -0.30 -25.36
N ASP A 70 -3.98 -0.84 -26.25
CA ASP A 70 -5.44 -0.57 -26.32
C ASP A 70 -6.21 -0.96 -25.04
N LYS A 71 -5.58 -1.76 -24.17
CA LYS A 71 -6.17 -2.19 -22.88
C LYS A 71 -5.90 -1.21 -21.75
N VAL A 72 -5.00 -0.26 -21.92
CA VAL A 72 -4.61 0.70 -20.88
C VAL A 72 -5.63 1.83 -20.81
N SER A 73 -5.95 2.27 -19.60
CA SER A 73 -6.92 3.35 -19.41
C SER A 73 -6.41 4.66 -20.03
N GLY A 74 -7.32 5.49 -20.56
CA GLY A 74 -6.95 6.80 -21.11
C GLY A 74 -6.25 7.73 -20.10
N HIS A 75 -6.44 7.50 -18.79
CA HIS A 75 -5.72 8.23 -17.75
C HIS A 75 -4.24 7.88 -17.70
N ALA A 76 -3.91 6.59 -17.78
CA ALA A 76 -2.53 6.10 -17.80
C ALA A 76 -1.81 6.52 -19.09
N GLY A 77 -2.45 6.37 -20.25
CA GLY A 77 -1.89 6.82 -21.53
C GLY A 77 -1.63 8.33 -21.56
N ASN A 78 -2.58 9.15 -21.05
CA ASN A 78 -2.37 10.59 -20.93
C ASN A 78 -1.27 10.94 -19.91
N TYR A 79 -1.15 10.18 -18.82
CA TYR A 79 -0.09 10.39 -17.84
C TYR A 79 1.29 10.19 -18.50
N VAL A 80 1.50 9.08 -19.19
CA VAL A 80 2.77 8.77 -19.88
C VAL A 80 3.06 9.78 -20.99
N ALA A 81 2.04 10.20 -21.76
CA ALA A 81 2.23 11.20 -22.82
C ALA A 81 2.68 12.59 -22.30
N ASN A 82 2.45 12.89 -21.03
CA ASN A 82 2.82 14.17 -20.41
C ASN A 82 4.15 14.12 -19.64
N HIS A 83 4.83 12.97 -19.62
CA HIS A 83 6.07 12.76 -18.86
C HIS A 83 7.13 12.06 -19.72
N THR A 84 8.39 12.28 -19.37
CA THR A 84 9.52 11.50 -19.90
C THR A 84 10.08 10.66 -18.76
N PHE A 85 10.48 9.43 -19.07
CA PHE A 85 11.01 8.47 -18.11
C PHE A 85 12.41 8.07 -18.54
N ASN A 86 13.32 8.01 -17.59
CA ASN A 86 14.69 7.53 -17.79
C ASN A 86 15.04 6.58 -16.66
N GLU A 87 15.75 5.49 -16.97
CA GLU A 87 16.29 4.56 -15.98
C GLU A 87 17.78 4.39 -16.23
N GLU A 88 18.56 4.65 -15.19
CA GLU A 88 20.00 4.43 -15.17
C GLU A 88 20.28 3.31 -14.18
N VAL A 89 20.58 2.13 -14.73
CA VAL A 89 20.87 0.93 -13.94
C VAL A 89 22.22 1.11 -13.26
N ALA A 90 22.20 1.07 -11.93
CA ALA A 90 23.40 1.18 -11.09
C ALA A 90 23.94 -0.21 -10.71
N ASP A 91 23.05 -1.18 -10.49
CA ASP A 91 23.37 -2.58 -10.23
C ASP A 91 22.20 -3.49 -10.66
N ASP A 92 22.35 -4.80 -10.56
CA ASP A 92 21.31 -5.79 -10.92
C ASP A 92 19.99 -5.58 -10.15
N ASP A 93 20.05 -5.04 -8.94
CA ASP A 93 18.92 -4.81 -8.05
C ASP A 93 18.63 -3.33 -7.76
N ILE A 94 19.39 -2.39 -8.35
CA ILE A 94 19.29 -0.95 -8.07
C ILE A 94 19.32 -0.13 -9.37
N SER A 95 18.36 0.78 -9.53
CA SER A 95 18.41 1.82 -10.58
C SER A 95 18.03 3.19 -10.06
N LEU A 96 18.57 4.21 -10.72
CA LEU A 96 18.11 5.59 -10.60
C LEU A 96 17.08 5.86 -11.70
N VAL A 97 15.86 6.21 -11.30
CA VAL A 97 14.75 6.52 -12.20
C VAL A 97 14.45 8.00 -12.13
N SER A 98 14.40 8.65 -13.30
CA SER A 98 14.03 10.05 -13.44
C SER A 98 12.72 10.20 -14.20
N ILE A 99 11.79 10.98 -13.62
CA ILE A 99 10.52 11.35 -14.26
C ILE A 99 10.55 12.86 -14.52
N THR A 100 10.66 13.23 -15.79
CA THR A 100 10.59 14.62 -16.23
C THR A 100 9.13 15.00 -16.51
N THR A 101 8.68 16.14 -16.00
CA THR A 101 7.41 16.79 -16.39
C THR A 101 7.74 18.01 -17.27
N PRO A 102 7.79 17.89 -18.62
CA PRO A 102 8.28 18.95 -19.50
C PRO A 102 7.50 20.25 -19.40
N ALA A 103 6.17 20.18 -19.26
CA ALA A 103 5.29 21.34 -19.10
C ALA A 103 5.61 22.19 -17.87
N LYS A 104 6.41 21.66 -16.94
CA LYS A 104 6.80 22.29 -15.68
C LYS A 104 8.31 22.52 -15.59
N GLY A 105 9.08 22.08 -16.60
CA GLY A 105 10.54 22.17 -16.61
C GLY A 105 11.17 21.53 -15.37
N ARG A 106 10.57 20.44 -14.89
CA ARG A 106 10.93 19.76 -13.63
C ARG A 106 11.32 18.33 -13.93
N GLU A 107 12.35 17.88 -13.23
CA GLU A 107 12.77 16.48 -13.18
C GLU A 107 12.79 16.03 -11.72
N ASP A 108 12.29 14.82 -11.51
CA ASP A 108 12.11 14.21 -10.21
C ASP A 108 12.80 12.84 -10.22
N GLU A 109 13.71 12.62 -9.28
CA GLU A 109 14.53 11.41 -9.17
C GLU A 109 14.03 10.46 -8.06
N PHE A 110 14.18 9.16 -8.33
CA PHE A 110 13.74 8.06 -7.48
C PHE A 110 14.79 6.95 -7.53
N VAL A 111 15.11 6.34 -6.39
CA VAL A 111 15.93 5.12 -6.39
C VAL A 111 14.99 3.92 -6.33
N PHE A 112 15.10 3.03 -7.31
CA PHE A 112 14.37 1.77 -7.37
C PHE A 112 15.29 0.68 -6.84
N VAL A 113 14.80 -0.11 -5.88
CA VAL A 113 15.52 -1.25 -5.32
C VAL A 113 14.62 -2.46 -5.35
N THR A 114 15.02 -3.52 -6.05
CA THR A 114 14.30 -4.79 -6.01
C THR A 114 14.85 -5.66 -4.89
N ASN A 115 14.00 -6.20 -4.03
CA ASN A 115 14.40 -7.02 -2.89
C ASN A 115 13.33 -8.06 -2.56
N ASP A 116 13.68 -9.35 -2.56
CA ASP A 116 12.84 -10.47 -2.13
C ASP A 116 11.41 -10.49 -2.73
N GLY A 117 11.29 -10.21 -4.03
CA GLY A 117 9.97 -10.17 -4.71
C GLY A 117 9.19 -8.87 -4.46
N TYR A 118 9.85 -7.82 -3.97
CA TYR A 118 9.28 -6.49 -3.83
C TYR A 118 10.10 -5.44 -4.58
N LEU A 119 9.43 -4.37 -4.99
CA LEU A 119 10.06 -3.15 -5.49
C LEU A 119 9.91 -2.07 -4.42
N TRP A 120 11.03 -1.50 -4.01
CA TRP A 120 11.10 -0.35 -3.14
C TRP A 120 11.42 0.88 -3.96
N VAL A 121 10.61 1.92 -3.84
CA VAL A 121 10.89 3.21 -4.48
C VAL A 121 11.17 4.26 -3.42
N LEU A 122 12.41 4.75 -3.41
CA LEU A 122 12.92 5.69 -2.43
C LEU A 122 13.02 7.09 -3.03
N THR A 123 12.57 8.10 -2.27
CA THR A 123 12.64 9.49 -2.73
C THR A 123 12.56 10.50 -1.59
N THR A 124 13.18 11.65 -1.80
CA THR A 124 13.11 12.82 -0.91
C THR A 124 12.22 13.94 -1.47
N ILE A 125 11.47 13.67 -2.55
CA ILE A 125 10.62 14.65 -3.23
C ILE A 125 9.44 15.10 -2.35
N HIS A 126 9.10 16.39 -2.47
CA HIS A 126 7.97 17.01 -1.77
C HIS A 126 6.61 16.41 -2.17
N SER A 127 5.68 16.34 -1.23
CA SER A 127 4.37 15.67 -1.40
C SER A 127 3.59 16.12 -2.62
N ASP A 128 3.55 17.42 -2.90
CA ASP A 128 2.81 18.04 -4.01
C ASP A 128 3.23 17.53 -5.40
N TRP A 129 4.44 16.98 -5.49
CA TRP A 129 4.99 16.41 -6.72
C TRP A 129 4.94 14.90 -6.71
N ARG A 130 5.18 14.24 -5.57
CA ARG A 130 5.10 12.77 -5.48
C ARG A 130 3.79 12.21 -6.03
N GLU A 131 2.66 12.84 -5.67
CA GLU A 131 1.34 12.43 -6.17
C GLU A 131 1.19 12.61 -7.68
N LYS A 132 1.87 13.60 -8.27
CA LYS A 132 1.81 13.90 -9.70
C LYS A 132 2.79 13.06 -10.51
N THR A 133 3.86 12.58 -9.91
CA THR A 133 4.90 11.75 -10.55
C THR A 133 4.79 10.31 -10.07
N ILE A 134 5.62 9.89 -9.12
CA ILE A 134 5.83 8.47 -8.81
C ILE A 134 4.59 7.74 -8.30
N GLU A 135 3.72 8.39 -7.50
CA GLU A 135 2.52 7.69 -7.00
C GLU A 135 1.53 7.39 -8.13
N ASN A 136 1.44 8.26 -9.14
CA ASN A 136 0.66 7.97 -10.34
C ASN A 136 1.34 6.93 -11.22
N PHE A 137 2.67 6.98 -11.36
CA PHE A 137 3.39 5.96 -12.12
C PHE A 137 3.16 4.57 -11.54
N LEU A 138 3.42 4.39 -10.24
CA LEU A 138 3.18 3.11 -9.54
C LEU A 138 1.72 2.66 -9.59
N LYS A 139 0.77 3.61 -9.59
CA LYS A 139 -0.66 3.29 -9.73
C LYS A 139 -0.99 2.73 -11.12
N TYR A 140 -0.28 3.14 -12.17
CA TYR A 140 -0.58 2.72 -13.54
C TYR A 140 0.30 1.57 -14.01
N LEU A 141 1.40 1.28 -13.32
CA LEU A 141 2.34 0.26 -13.70
C LEU A 141 1.75 -1.14 -13.38
N PRO A 142 1.43 -1.98 -14.38
CA PRO A 142 0.66 -3.20 -14.16
C PRO A 142 1.47 -4.36 -13.57
N CYS A 143 2.81 -4.28 -13.59
CA CYS A 143 3.73 -5.29 -13.06
C CYS A 143 4.14 -5.06 -11.61
N VAL A 144 3.53 -4.08 -10.94
CA VAL A 144 3.73 -3.84 -9.52
C VAL A 144 2.40 -3.49 -8.90
N GLU A 145 2.25 -3.76 -7.61
CA GLU A 145 1.11 -3.23 -6.85
C GLU A 145 1.56 -2.81 -5.48
N ARG A 146 1.14 -1.60 -5.12
CA ARG A 146 1.50 -1.00 -3.85
C ARG A 146 0.91 -1.83 -2.71
N LEU A 147 1.74 -2.19 -1.73
CA LEU A 147 1.28 -2.96 -0.58
C LEU A 147 0.17 -2.22 0.16
N TYR A 148 -0.73 -2.99 0.76
CA TYR A 148 -1.83 -2.43 1.54
C TYR A 148 -2.01 -3.20 2.85
N LEU A 149 -2.06 -2.49 3.97
CA LEU A 149 -2.35 -3.08 5.28
C LEU A 149 -3.73 -2.63 5.79
N SER A 150 -4.43 -3.53 6.47
CA SER A 150 -5.55 -3.14 7.32
C SER A 150 -5.06 -2.17 8.41
N ALA A 151 -6.00 -1.47 9.04
CA ALA A 151 -5.67 -0.59 10.16
C ALA A 151 -5.03 -1.36 11.32
N ASP A 152 -5.54 -2.55 11.65
CA ASP A 152 -5.01 -3.42 12.70
C ASP A 152 -3.55 -3.81 12.39
N ASN A 153 -3.27 -4.23 11.14
CA ASN A 153 -1.90 -4.55 10.72
C ASN A 153 -0.97 -3.31 10.73
N LEU A 154 -1.51 -2.11 10.45
CA LEU A 154 -0.75 -0.87 10.49
C LEU A 154 -0.37 -0.48 11.93
N GLU A 155 -1.28 -0.71 12.88
CA GLU A 155 -1.03 -0.54 14.32
C GLU A 155 0.03 -1.53 14.78
N ASP A 156 -0.16 -2.83 14.53
CA ASP A 156 0.78 -3.90 14.85
C ASP A 156 2.20 -3.59 14.32
N LEU A 157 2.29 -3.13 13.07
CA LEU A 157 3.56 -2.74 12.47
C LEU A 157 4.26 -1.62 13.26
N THR A 158 3.50 -0.64 13.71
CA THR A 158 4.05 0.52 14.42
C THR A 158 4.44 0.16 15.85
N GLU A 159 3.67 -0.71 16.52
CA GLU A 159 3.98 -1.19 17.88
C GLU A 159 5.26 -2.04 17.94
N ARG A 160 5.64 -2.70 16.84
CA ARG A 160 6.91 -3.45 16.73
C ARG A 160 8.15 -2.54 16.79
N ILE A 161 8.01 -1.23 16.59
CA ILE A 161 9.16 -0.31 16.66
C ILE A 161 9.60 -0.17 18.12
N ARG A 162 10.77 -0.71 18.42
CA ARG A 162 11.37 -0.66 19.76
C ARG A 162 11.58 0.78 20.24
N ASP A 163 11.22 1.05 21.50
CA ASP A 163 11.37 2.36 22.16
C ASP A 163 10.64 3.49 21.40
N SER A 164 9.56 3.15 20.70
CA SER A 164 8.70 4.10 20.01
C SER A 164 7.47 4.48 20.84
N ARG A 165 6.84 5.58 20.44
CA ARG A 165 5.47 5.95 20.81
C ARG A 165 4.73 6.39 19.57
N ILE A 166 3.43 6.17 19.53
CA ILE A 166 2.54 6.83 18.58
C ILE A 166 2.50 8.32 18.95
N SER A 167 2.93 9.18 18.04
CA SER A 167 2.95 10.64 18.22
C SER A 167 1.80 11.35 17.51
N GLY A 168 1.12 10.66 16.59
CA GLY A 168 -0.05 11.17 15.89
C GLY A 168 -0.65 10.12 14.97
N PHE A 169 -1.83 10.39 14.43
CA PHE A 169 -2.45 9.52 13.43
C PHE A 169 -3.47 10.26 12.57
N THR A 170 -3.73 9.72 11.39
CA THR A 170 -4.83 10.12 10.52
C THR A 170 -5.80 8.96 10.39
N ALA A 171 -7.05 9.16 10.77
CA ALA A 171 -8.12 8.19 10.64
C ALA A 171 -9.17 8.68 9.64
N LYS A 172 -9.76 7.75 8.89
CA LYS A 172 -10.90 8.05 8.03
C LYS A 172 -12.16 7.50 8.69
N TYR A 173 -13.19 8.32 8.68
CA TYR A 173 -14.54 7.93 9.09
C TYR A 173 -15.44 7.91 7.86
N HIS A 174 -16.08 6.76 7.64
CA HIS A 174 -17.11 6.56 6.63
C HIS A 174 -18.44 6.41 7.36
N ALA A 175 -19.35 7.38 7.21
CA ALA A 175 -20.63 7.31 7.88
C ALA A 175 -21.52 6.22 7.23
N PRO A 176 -22.10 5.27 8.02
CA PRO A 176 -23.07 4.33 7.48
C PRO A 176 -24.23 5.08 6.82
N ASN A 177 -24.52 4.78 5.56
CA ASN A 177 -25.65 5.32 4.80
C ASN A 177 -25.65 6.85 4.54
N ARG A 178 -24.50 7.52 4.55
CA ARG A 178 -24.40 8.95 4.16
C ARG A 178 -23.15 9.24 3.33
N GLU A 179 -23.28 10.13 2.34
CA GLU A 179 -22.17 10.67 1.52
C GLU A 179 -21.18 11.57 2.30
N ARG A 180 -21.05 11.40 3.62
CA ARG A 180 -20.20 12.25 4.46
C ARG A 180 -18.93 11.48 4.84
N ASP A 181 -17.85 11.84 4.17
CA ASP A 181 -16.50 11.42 4.54
C ASP A 181 -15.91 12.45 5.51
N ALA A 182 -15.32 11.96 6.60
CA ALA A 182 -14.54 12.80 7.50
C ALA A 182 -13.12 12.23 7.66
N THR A 183 -12.14 13.12 7.73
CA THR A 183 -10.75 12.78 8.07
C THR A 183 -10.42 13.39 9.41
N LEU A 184 -10.09 12.55 10.39
CA LEU A 184 -9.65 12.97 11.71
C LEU A 184 -8.12 12.95 11.72
N THR A 185 -7.51 14.07 12.13
CA THR A 185 -6.05 14.18 12.28
C THR A 185 -5.76 14.50 13.74
N PHE A 186 -5.00 13.63 14.38
CA PHE A 186 -4.55 13.78 15.76
C PHE A 186 -3.04 14.02 15.77
N SER A 187 -2.62 15.09 16.45
CA SER A 187 -1.21 15.43 16.65
C SER A 187 -0.92 15.44 18.15
N GLY A 188 0.18 14.82 18.57
CA GLY A 188 0.52 14.64 19.98
C GLY A 188 -0.33 13.57 20.68
N ALA A 189 -0.60 12.46 20.00
CA ALA A 189 -1.43 11.37 20.53
C ALA A 189 -0.87 10.79 21.83
N GLU A 190 -1.77 10.49 22.77
CA GLU A 190 -1.45 9.75 24.00
C GLU A 190 -1.74 8.26 23.87
N PRO A 191 -1.12 7.40 24.69
CA PRO A 191 -1.45 5.98 24.73
C PRO A 191 -2.96 5.75 24.89
N GLY A 192 -3.54 5.00 23.96
CA GLY A 192 -4.97 4.68 23.93
C GLY A 192 -5.86 5.69 23.21
N ASP A 193 -5.34 6.80 22.69
CA ASP A 193 -6.15 7.74 21.88
C ASP A 193 -6.59 7.15 20.55
N LEU A 194 -5.77 6.28 19.96
CA LEU A 194 -6.13 5.54 18.75
C LEU A 194 -7.37 4.67 19.00
N ARG A 195 -7.36 3.87 20.07
CA ARG A 195 -8.51 3.06 20.51
C ARG A 195 -9.73 3.91 20.83
N LYS A 196 -9.57 5.07 21.49
CA LYS A 196 -10.71 5.98 21.73
C LYS A 196 -11.31 6.50 20.43
N ALA A 197 -10.49 6.80 19.43
CA ALA A 197 -10.98 7.28 18.14
C ALA A 197 -11.79 6.21 17.41
N GLU A 198 -11.35 4.95 17.50
CA GLU A 198 -12.12 3.79 17.05
C GLU A 198 -13.43 3.64 17.82
N GLU A 199 -13.39 3.51 19.15
CA GLU A 199 -14.58 3.30 20.00
C GLU A 199 -15.61 4.44 19.95
N THR A 200 -15.18 5.67 19.65
CA THR A 200 -16.05 6.86 19.69
C THR A 200 -16.56 7.26 18.31
N PHE A 201 -15.77 7.02 17.26
CA PHE A 201 -16.04 7.54 15.93
C PHE A 201 -16.04 6.46 14.85
N ASP A 202 -15.86 5.17 15.19
CA ASP A 202 -15.70 4.08 14.22
C ASP A 202 -14.65 4.42 13.15
N ALA A 203 -13.58 5.09 13.59
CA ALA A 203 -12.57 5.69 12.73
C ALA A 203 -11.22 5.01 12.94
N LYS A 204 -10.86 4.12 12.02
CA LYS A 204 -9.60 3.40 12.05
C LYS A 204 -8.46 4.16 11.35
N PRO A 205 -7.20 4.00 11.80
CA PRO A 205 -6.05 4.71 11.23
C PRO A 205 -5.74 4.29 9.80
N THR A 206 -5.46 5.29 8.97
CA THR A 206 -4.88 5.12 7.62
C THR A 206 -3.41 5.57 7.59
N ARG A 207 -2.98 6.31 8.61
CA ARG A 207 -1.61 6.72 8.85
C ARG A 207 -1.34 6.78 10.35
N ILE A 208 -0.21 6.24 10.78
CA ILE A 208 0.27 6.36 12.15
C ILE A 208 1.63 7.05 12.12
N GLU A 209 1.80 8.06 12.94
CA GLU A 209 3.05 8.79 13.15
C GLU A 209 3.71 8.29 14.43
N PHE A 210 5.02 8.12 14.42
CA PHE A 210 5.77 7.59 15.54
C PHE A 210 7.00 8.43 15.85
N ASP A 211 7.32 8.52 17.15
CA ASP A 211 8.59 9.04 17.65
C ASP A 211 9.36 7.89 18.27
N GLN A 212 10.62 7.69 17.88
CA GLN A 212 11.51 6.72 18.50
C GLN A 212 12.57 7.42 19.35
N LYS A 213 12.67 7.03 20.62
CA LYS A 213 13.58 7.68 21.57
C LYS A 213 14.97 7.06 21.57
N ASN A 214 15.99 7.85 21.88
CA ASN A 214 17.30 7.35 22.30
C ASN A 214 17.75 8.17 23.51
N SER A 215 17.09 7.86 24.65
CA SER A 215 17.17 8.45 26.00
C SER A 215 17.98 9.75 26.18
N PRO A 216 17.37 10.86 26.68
CA PRO A 216 15.95 11.05 27.00
C PRO A 216 15.11 11.49 25.80
N ASP A 217 15.74 11.94 24.73
CA ASP A 217 15.06 12.69 23.66
C ASP A 217 14.71 11.83 22.44
N THR A 218 13.82 12.37 21.62
CA THR A 218 13.42 11.78 20.34
C THR A 218 14.61 11.77 19.39
N ALA A 219 14.96 10.59 18.89
CA ALA A 219 16.04 10.42 17.93
C ALA A 219 15.52 10.40 16.50
N ILE A 220 14.29 9.90 16.29
CA ILE A 220 13.72 9.63 14.99
C ILE A 220 12.24 9.97 15.02
N GLN A 221 11.74 10.65 13.98
CA GLN A 221 10.31 10.85 13.73
C GLN A 221 9.96 10.30 12.36
N GLY A 222 8.94 9.46 12.32
CA GLY A 222 8.48 8.83 11.08
C GLY A 222 6.98 8.62 11.05
N ALA A 223 6.51 8.05 9.95
CA ALA A 223 5.11 7.66 9.81
C ALA A 223 4.96 6.52 8.81
N ASN A 224 3.95 5.69 9.05
CA ASN A 224 3.58 4.59 8.17
C ASN A 224 2.14 4.84 7.70
N THR A 225 1.83 4.52 6.44
CA THR A 225 0.46 4.61 5.91
C THR A 225 0.01 3.27 5.41
N ASN A 226 -1.26 2.93 5.58
CA ASN A 226 -1.88 1.69 5.08
C ASN A 226 -1.69 1.42 3.59
N LYS A 227 -1.26 2.40 2.80
CA LYS A 227 -0.89 2.27 1.38
C LYS A 227 0.61 2.04 1.23
N GLY A 228 1.24 1.10 1.93
CA GLY A 228 2.62 0.67 1.64
C GLY A 228 3.62 1.82 1.51
N ARG A 229 3.49 2.86 2.33
CA ARG A 229 4.41 4.01 2.33
C ARG A 229 4.90 4.29 3.72
N LEU A 230 6.22 4.28 3.84
CA LEU A 230 6.97 4.73 5.00
C LEU A 230 7.49 6.14 4.72
N THR A 231 7.46 6.98 5.74
CA THR A 231 8.01 8.34 5.69
C THR A 231 8.95 8.51 6.87
N MET A 232 10.22 8.80 6.59
CA MET A 232 11.16 9.29 7.58
C MET A 232 11.19 10.81 7.52
N ARG A 233 10.73 11.46 8.59
CA ARG A 233 10.59 12.92 8.64
C ARG A 233 11.84 13.58 9.18
N SER A 234 12.40 13.07 10.25
CA SER A 234 13.57 13.66 10.87
C SER A 234 14.38 12.61 11.60
N VAL A 235 15.69 12.77 11.51
CA VAL A 235 16.67 11.97 12.23
C VAL A 235 17.60 12.93 12.94
N ARG A 236 17.80 12.72 14.24
CA ARG A 236 18.81 13.47 14.99
C ARG A 236 20.19 13.01 14.56
N ASP A 237 21.10 13.96 14.38
CA ASP A 237 22.52 13.71 14.09
C ASP A 237 23.09 12.59 14.99
N GLY A 238 23.76 11.62 14.38
CA GLY A 238 24.31 10.43 15.03
C GLY A 238 23.30 9.30 15.29
N SER A 239 22.04 9.46 14.85
CA SER A 239 20.99 8.43 14.95
C SER A 239 20.64 7.78 13.61
N GLU A 240 21.41 8.05 12.56
CA GLU A 240 21.23 7.54 11.20
C GLU A 240 21.26 6.00 11.15
N PRO A 241 22.20 5.30 11.82
CA PRO A 241 22.18 3.84 11.83
C PRO A 241 20.88 3.28 12.44
N LYS A 242 20.35 3.96 13.47
CA LYS A 242 19.07 3.57 14.09
C LYS A 242 17.90 3.83 13.13
N ALA A 243 17.93 4.92 12.36
CA ALA A 243 16.91 5.22 11.37
C ALA A 243 16.91 4.19 10.23
N VAL A 244 18.09 3.78 9.75
CA VAL A 244 18.24 2.71 8.75
C VAL A 244 17.63 1.40 9.27
N GLU A 245 17.99 0.96 10.47
CA GLU A 245 17.43 -0.27 11.07
C GLU A 245 15.91 -0.19 11.24
N THR A 246 15.40 0.95 11.68
CA THR A 246 13.95 1.15 11.82
C THR A 246 13.25 1.08 10.47
N LEU A 247 13.80 1.67 9.41
CA LEU A 247 13.22 1.58 8.06
C LEU A 247 13.24 0.14 7.53
N LEU A 248 14.38 -0.56 7.66
CA LEU A 248 14.50 -1.96 7.23
C LEU A 248 13.51 -2.86 7.97
N GLY A 249 13.45 -2.77 9.31
CA GLY A 249 12.50 -3.55 10.10
C GLY A 249 11.04 -3.24 9.78
N LEU A 250 10.71 -1.98 9.48
CA LEU A 250 9.37 -1.60 9.03
C LEU A 250 9.05 -2.12 7.63
N THR A 251 10.00 -2.10 6.70
CA THR A 251 9.80 -2.66 5.36
C THR A 251 9.60 -4.18 5.41
N GLU A 252 10.40 -4.89 6.21
CA GLU A 252 10.27 -6.34 6.42
C GLU A 252 8.92 -6.69 7.06
N GLY A 253 8.53 -5.94 8.10
CA GLY A 253 7.23 -6.12 8.75
C GLY A 253 6.05 -5.85 7.79
N TYR A 254 6.17 -4.87 6.89
CA TYR A 254 5.18 -4.62 5.85
C TYR A 254 4.99 -5.82 4.93
N GLN A 255 6.09 -6.37 4.44
CA GLN A 255 6.07 -7.51 3.53
C GLN A 255 5.57 -8.76 4.24
N GLU A 256 5.97 -9.00 5.48
CA GLU A 256 5.50 -10.13 6.28
C GLU A 256 3.97 -10.09 6.45
N LEU A 257 3.43 -8.96 6.90
CA LEU A 257 1.99 -8.80 7.13
C LEU A 257 1.18 -8.86 5.82
N ASP A 258 1.74 -8.35 4.72
CA ASP A 258 1.12 -8.47 3.40
C ASP A 258 1.06 -9.94 2.95
N ARG A 259 2.16 -10.71 3.06
CA ARG A 259 2.17 -12.14 2.70
C ARG A 259 1.18 -12.96 3.54
N GLN A 260 1.14 -12.69 4.85
CA GLN A 260 0.18 -13.31 5.76
C GLN A 260 -1.26 -13.04 5.36
N SER A 261 -1.52 -11.88 4.73
CA SER A 261 -2.86 -11.45 4.32
C SER A 261 -3.25 -11.91 2.92
N PHE A 262 -2.33 -11.92 1.95
CA PHE A 262 -2.67 -12.02 0.52
C PHE A 262 -1.97 -13.13 -0.26
N SER A 263 -0.89 -13.74 0.23
CA SER A 263 -0.16 -14.75 -0.57
C SER A 263 -1.06 -15.93 -0.93
N VAL A 264 -1.19 -16.23 -2.22
CA VAL A 264 -1.95 -17.40 -2.71
C VAL A 264 -0.98 -18.56 -2.89
N GLU A 265 -0.86 -19.43 -1.90
CA GLU A 265 0.19 -20.47 -1.86
C GLU A 265 -0.03 -21.62 -2.86
N LEU A 266 -1.29 -21.94 -3.16
CA LEU A 266 -1.65 -22.98 -4.12
C LEU A 266 -2.84 -22.50 -4.96
N PRO A 267 -2.74 -22.47 -6.30
CA PRO A 267 -3.93 -22.33 -7.14
C PRO A 267 -4.86 -23.52 -6.88
N PRO A 268 -6.19 -23.32 -6.84
CA PRO A 268 -7.12 -24.40 -6.62
C PRO A 268 -6.88 -25.54 -7.63
N THR A 269 -6.74 -26.77 -7.13
CA THR A 269 -6.61 -27.94 -8.01
C THR A 269 -7.96 -28.59 -8.22
N HIS A 270 -8.34 -28.74 -9.50
CA HIS A 270 -9.58 -29.38 -9.91
C HIS A 270 -9.36 -30.89 -10.07
N ASP A 271 -9.89 -31.68 -9.13
CA ASP A 271 -9.95 -33.13 -9.27
C ASP A 271 -11.28 -33.54 -9.90
N ASN A 272 -11.24 -34.05 -11.13
CA ASN A 272 -12.42 -34.60 -11.80
C ASN A 272 -12.75 -35.99 -11.21
N LEU A 273 -13.94 -36.13 -10.63
CA LEU A 273 -14.52 -37.39 -10.16
C LEU A 273 -15.66 -37.83 -11.08
N GLU A 274 -15.98 -39.13 -11.10
CA GLU A 274 -17.03 -39.71 -11.96
C GLU A 274 -18.43 -39.08 -11.76
N ASN A 275 -18.68 -38.39 -10.63
CA ASN A 275 -19.94 -37.72 -10.31
C ASN A 275 -19.78 -36.23 -9.89
N GLY A 276 -18.71 -35.56 -10.29
CA GLY A 276 -18.47 -34.14 -9.97
C GLY A 276 -17.00 -33.76 -9.99
N PHE A 277 -16.65 -32.61 -9.43
CA PHE A 277 -15.27 -32.22 -9.20
C PHE A 277 -15.07 -31.91 -7.71
N ALA A 278 -13.86 -32.19 -7.19
CA ALA A 278 -13.40 -31.68 -5.91
C ALA A 278 -12.39 -30.56 -6.17
N VAL A 279 -12.41 -29.53 -5.31
CA VAL A 279 -11.45 -28.42 -5.37
C VAL A 279 -10.65 -28.46 -4.06
N ASP A 280 -9.34 -28.66 -4.15
CA ASP A 280 -8.43 -28.64 -3.00
C ASP A 280 -7.60 -27.33 -2.98
N GLY A 281 -7.32 -26.80 -1.78
CA GLY A 281 -6.44 -25.63 -1.58
C GLY A 281 -7.07 -24.25 -1.84
N PHE A 282 -8.25 -23.96 -1.27
CA PHE A 282 -8.89 -22.66 -1.48
C PHE A 282 -8.34 -21.58 -0.52
N THR A 283 -7.65 -20.57 -1.07
CA THR A 283 -7.29 -19.36 -0.30
C THR A 283 -8.49 -18.42 -0.27
N ALA A 284 -8.95 -18.07 0.93
CA ALA A 284 -9.98 -17.08 1.16
C ALA A 284 -9.42 -15.91 1.97
N VAL A 285 -9.79 -14.70 1.55
CA VAL A 285 -9.53 -13.47 2.30
C VAL A 285 -10.86 -13.01 2.87
N GLU A 286 -10.96 -12.94 4.19
CA GLU A 286 -12.17 -12.59 4.91
C GLU A 286 -12.03 -11.20 5.53
N LEU A 287 -12.99 -10.34 5.20
CA LEU A 287 -13.17 -9.04 5.80
C LEU A 287 -14.32 -9.16 6.80
N THR A 288 -14.02 -8.95 8.08
CA THR A 288 -15.00 -9.03 9.17
C THR A 288 -15.21 -7.68 9.83
N ASP A 289 -16.47 -7.31 10.04
CA ASP A 289 -16.84 -6.17 10.88
C ASP A 289 -17.93 -6.65 11.85
N PRO A 290 -17.57 -6.96 13.11
CA PRO A 290 -18.50 -7.51 14.09
C PRO A 290 -19.50 -6.48 14.63
N ASP A 291 -19.18 -5.19 14.52
CA ASP A 291 -20.00 -4.09 15.03
C ASP A 291 -21.00 -3.60 13.98
N ARG A 292 -20.81 -3.99 12.72
CA ARG A 292 -21.76 -3.77 11.64
C ARG A 292 -22.97 -4.70 11.79
N ASP A 293 -24.15 -4.08 11.88
CA ASP A 293 -25.43 -4.80 11.82
C ASP A 293 -25.50 -5.66 10.53
N ASP A 294 -26.18 -6.80 10.60
CA ASP A 294 -26.49 -7.65 9.43
C ASP A 294 -27.19 -6.80 8.36
N ALA A 295 -26.40 -6.24 7.44
CA ALA A 295 -26.92 -5.38 6.40
C ALA A 295 -27.60 -6.28 5.37
N GLU A 296 -28.94 -6.35 5.43
CA GLU A 296 -29.78 -7.06 4.43
C GLU A 296 -29.42 -6.65 2.98
N ASP A 297 -28.79 -5.49 2.79
CA ASP A 297 -28.38 -4.90 1.51
C ASP A 297 -26.84 -4.73 1.31
N LEU A 298 -25.95 -5.41 2.05
CA LEU A 298 -24.48 -5.30 1.88
C LEU A 298 -24.03 -5.55 0.42
N ILE A 299 -24.73 -6.42 -0.30
CA ILE A 299 -24.49 -6.65 -1.73
C ILE A 299 -24.84 -5.43 -2.58
N ALA A 300 -25.88 -4.67 -2.24
CA ALA A 300 -26.21 -3.42 -2.92
C ALA A 300 -25.16 -2.34 -2.65
N GLU A 301 -24.65 -2.26 -1.43
CA GLU A 301 -23.56 -1.34 -1.08
C GLU A 301 -22.25 -1.70 -1.79
N LEU A 302 -21.87 -2.98 -1.80
CA LEU A 302 -20.72 -3.46 -2.57
C LEU A 302 -20.86 -3.12 -4.05
N LYS A 303 -22.07 -3.27 -4.62
CA LYS A 303 -22.33 -2.83 -5.99
C LYS A 303 -22.08 -1.35 -6.14
N GLN A 304 -22.68 -0.52 -5.31
CA GLN A 304 -22.64 0.93 -5.44
C GLN A 304 -21.24 1.52 -5.21
N ASN A 305 -20.51 1.01 -4.22
CA ASN A 305 -19.30 1.65 -3.69
C ASN A 305 -18.00 0.98 -4.15
N VAL A 306 -18.02 -0.33 -4.43
CA VAL A 306 -16.80 -1.11 -4.74
C VAL A 306 -16.78 -1.61 -6.17
N LEU A 307 -17.89 -2.22 -6.63
CA LEU A 307 -18.00 -2.85 -7.94
C LEU A 307 -18.41 -1.87 -9.06
N ASN A 308 -19.01 -0.73 -8.71
CA ASN A 308 -19.42 0.30 -9.66
C ASN A 308 -18.19 1.09 -10.13
N GLY A 309 -17.60 0.65 -11.24
CA GLY A 309 -16.46 1.29 -11.86
C GLY A 309 -15.99 0.52 -13.09
N ASN A 310 -14.95 1.03 -13.75
CA ASN A 310 -14.46 0.42 -14.99
C ASN A 310 -13.61 -0.84 -14.76
N GLN A 311 -13.06 -1.02 -13.55
CA GLN A 311 -12.13 -2.11 -13.23
C GLN A 311 -12.85 -3.47 -13.09
N TYR A 312 -14.09 -3.50 -12.59
CA TYR A 312 -14.77 -4.76 -12.27
C TYR A 312 -15.96 -5.01 -13.19
N ARG A 313 -15.97 -6.19 -13.83
CA ARG A 313 -17.18 -6.75 -14.44
C ARG A 313 -17.69 -7.86 -13.53
N TYR A 314 -18.97 -7.88 -13.23
CA TYR A 314 -19.49 -8.82 -12.24
C TYR A 314 -20.85 -9.41 -12.59
N GLY A 315 -21.11 -10.62 -12.07
CA GLY A 315 -22.37 -11.34 -12.21
C GLY A 315 -22.84 -11.87 -10.86
N ILE A 316 -24.09 -11.58 -10.50
CA ILE A 316 -24.69 -12.01 -9.23
C ILE A 316 -25.22 -13.44 -9.37
N ARG A 317 -24.99 -14.26 -8.34
CA ARG A 317 -25.36 -15.68 -8.27
C ARG A 317 -26.02 -15.99 -6.92
N ASP A 318 -26.48 -17.22 -6.76
CA ASP A 318 -27.00 -17.78 -5.49
C ASP A 318 -27.97 -16.85 -4.75
N SER A 319 -29.03 -16.45 -5.45
CA SER A 319 -30.11 -15.59 -4.91
C SER A 319 -29.65 -14.25 -4.34
N GLY A 320 -28.51 -13.73 -4.81
CA GLY A 320 -28.01 -12.42 -4.42
C GLY A 320 -26.82 -12.43 -3.47
N ARG A 321 -26.38 -13.58 -2.95
CA ARG A 321 -25.35 -13.65 -1.90
C ARG A 321 -23.93 -13.87 -2.39
N LYS A 322 -23.77 -14.28 -3.66
CA LYS A 322 -22.45 -14.47 -4.27
C LYS A 322 -22.32 -13.63 -5.54
N VAL A 323 -21.14 -13.10 -5.77
CA VAL A 323 -20.80 -12.28 -6.93
C VAL A 323 -19.54 -12.85 -7.56
N ARG A 324 -19.60 -13.21 -8.84
CA ARG A 324 -18.39 -13.49 -9.61
C ARG A 324 -17.84 -12.18 -10.14
N VAL A 325 -16.57 -11.89 -9.87
CA VAL A 325 -15.90 -10.67 -10.28
C VAL A 325 -14.79 -11.01 -11.26
N PHE A 326 -14.75 -10.30 -12.37
CA PHE A 326 -13.64 -10.26 -13.31
C PHE A 326 -12.97 -8.91 -13.19
N ASP A 327 -11.72 -8.91 -12.72
CA ASP A 327 -10.87 -7.73 -12.70
C ASP A 327 -10.29 -7.52 -14.09
N THR A 328 -10.72 -6.43 -14.74
CA THR A 328 -10.27 -6.09 -16.09
C THR A 328 -8.87 -5.51 -16.13
N GLU A 329 -8.35 -5.02 -15.00
CA GLU A 329 -7.01 -4.44 -14.88
C GLU A 329 -5.96 -5.54 -14.90
N TYR A 330 -6.12 -6.56 -14.04
CA TYR A 330 -5.20 -7.70 -13.99
C TYR A 330 -5.63 -8.88 -14.87
N SER A 331 -6.82 -8.82 -15.48
CA SER A 331 -7.41 -9.92 -16.26
C SER A 331 -7.63 -11.21 -15.44
N GLU A 332 -8.01 -11.07 -14.18
CA GLU A 332 -8.18 -12.17 -13.23
C GLU A 332 -9.64 -12.34 -12.83
N THR A 333 -10.00 -13.52 -12.32
CA THR A 333 -11.36 -13.80 -11.82
C THR A 333 -11.27 -14.24 -10.37
N PHE A 334 -12.16 -13.74 -9.52
CA PHE A 334 -12.37 -14.24 -8.16
C PHE A 334 -13.87 -14.21 -7.84
N ASP A 335 -14.29 -14.89 -6.77
CA ASP A 335 -15.67 -14.80 -6.28
C ASP A 335 -15.72 -14.03 -4.97
N VAL A 336 -16.84 -13.36 -4.73
CA VAL A 336 -17.13 -12.64 -3.49
C VAL A 336 -18.40 -13.24 -2.91
N ALA A 337 -18.40 -13.65 -1.64
CA ALA A 337 -19.61 -14.01 -0.92
C ALA A 337 -19.86 -13.05 0.23
N VAL A 338 -21.14 -12.88 0.55
CA VAL A 338 -21.59 -12.13 1.72
C VAL A 338 -22.29 -13.09 2.67
N GLU A 339 -21.73 -13.20 3.88
CA GLU A 339 -22.23 -14.04 4.98
C GLU A 339 -22.36 -13.19 6.24
N GLY A 340 -23.58 -12.71 6.54
CA GLY A 340 -23.78 -11.71 7.59
C GLY A 340 -23.14 -10.36 7.22
N PRO A 341 -22.41 -9.68 8.14
CA PRO A 341 -21.64 -8.49 7.78
C PRO A 341 -20.32 -8.83 7.07
N ASN A 342 -19.93 -10.10 6.95
CA ASN A 342 -18.62 -10.47 6.41
C ASN A 342 -18.60 -10.47 4.87
N ILE A 343 -17.47 -10.04 4.32
CA ILE A 343 -17.17 -10.11 2.89
C ILE A 343 -16.04 -11.13 2.71
N ILE A 344 -16.32 -12.22 2.02
CA ILE A 344 -15.35 -13.30 1.79
C ILE A 344 -14.94 -13.29 0.32
N LEU A 345 -13.65 -13.04 0.07
CA LEU A 345 -13.04 -13.11 -1.25
C LEU A 345 -12.45 -14.48 -1.46
N TYR A 346 -12.77 -15.05 -2.61
CA TYR A 346 -12.47 -16.42 -2.93
C TYR A 346 -11.57 -16.47 -4.19
N ALA A 347 -10.30 -16.81 -3.99
CA ALA A 347 -9.33 -16.96 -5.07
C ALA A 347 -9.71 -18.10 -6.03
N ARG A 348 -9.47 -17.90 -7.32
CA ARG A 348 -9.59 -18.90 -8.40
C ARG A 348 -8.21 -19.16 -8.99
N ASP A 349 -8.14 -20.11 -9.92
CA ASP A 349 -6.91 -20.54 -10.60
C ASP A 349 -6.11 -19.39 -11.23
N THR A 350 -6.79 -18.29 -11.61
CA THR A 350 -6.15 -17.12 -12.21
C THR A 350 -6.01 -15.93 -11.26
N THR A 351 -6.38 -16.06 -9.98
CA THR A 351 -6.30 -14.97 -9.00
C THR A 351 -4.90 -14.88 -8.41
N THR A 352 -4.33 -13.68 -8.41
CA THR A 352 -3.11 -13.35 -7.68
C THR A 352 -3.42 -12.45 -6.48
N ALA A 353 -2.38 -12.12 -5.71
CA ALA A 353 -2.49 -11.14 -4.62
C ALA A 353 -2.96 -9.77 -5.13
N LEU A 354 -2.68 -9.41 -6.38
CA LEU A 354 -3.02 -8.13 -7.01
C LEU A 354 -4.53 -7.83 -6.94
N SER A 355 -5.36 -8.73 -7.50
CA SER A 355 -6.80 -8.51 -7.55
C SER A 355 -7.45 -8.54 -6.16
N LEU A 356 -6.97 -9.42 -5.27
CA LEU A 356 -7.46 -9.50 -3.89
C LEU A 356 -7.13 -8.21 -3.12
N ARG A 357 -5.89 -7.74 -3.20
CA ARG A 357 -5.42 -6.51 -2.56
C ARG A 357 -6.18 -5.29 -3.10
N SER A 358 -6.34 -5.19 -4.42
CA SER A 358 -7.07 -4.10 -5.06
C SER A 358 -8.55 -4.05 -4.62
N PHE A 359 -9.18 -5.22 -4.47
CA PHE A 359 -10.55 -5.31 -3.96
C PHE A 359 -10.64 -4.90 -2.49
N VAL A 360 -9.80 -5.47 -1.61
CA VAL A 360 -9.75 -5.14 -0.19
C VAL A 360 -9.51 -3.64 0.02
N ARG A 361 -8.55 -3.06 -0.71
CA ARG A 361 -8.27 -1.63 -0.68
C ARG A 361 -9.50 -0.79 -1.03
N LYS A 362 -10.30 -1.19 -2.01
CA LYS A 362 -11.55 -0.48 -2.35
C LYS A 362 -12.61 -0.63 -1.28
N VAL A 363 -12.74 -1.79 -0.64
CA VAL A 363 -13.63 -1.94 0.52
C VAL A 363 -13.24 -0.90 1.58
N TYR A 364 -11.96 -0.84 1.95
CA TYR A 364 -11.48 0.12 2.95
C TYR A 364 -11.58 1.60 2.54
N ASP A 365 -11.29 1.93 1.30
CA ASP A 365 -11.28 3.32 0.82
C ASP A 365 -12.68 3.84 0.42
N LYS A 366 -13.67 2.97 0.20
CA LYS A 366 -14.97 3.34 -0.41
C LYS A 366 -16.20 2.79 0.29
N LEU A 367 -16.09 1.66 0.98
CA LEU A 367 -17.22 1.07 1.70
C LEU A 367 -17.08 1.37 3.18
N ASP A 368 -16.07 0.78 3.81
CA ASP A 368 -15.86 0.91 5.24
C ASP A 368 -14.44 0.50 5.62
N SER A 369 -13.77 1.34 6.41
CA SER A 369 -12.39 1.14 6.87
C SER A 369 -12.29 0.37 8.19
N THR A 370 -13.42 0.09 8.85
CA THR A 370 -13.49 -0.65 10.13
C THR A 370 -13.23 -2.14 9.97
N TYR A 371 -13.49 -2.70 8.79
CA TYR A 371 -13.29 -4.12 8.49
C TYR A 371 -11.87 -4.58 8.88
N SER A 372 -11.81 -5.67 9.65
CA SER A 372 -10.57 -6.38 9.93
C SER A 372 -10.30 -7.41 8.84
N LEU A 373 -9.02 -7.67 8.56
CA LEU A 373 -8.58 -8.60 7.52
C LEU A 373 -8.10 -9.90 8.16
N SER A 374 -8.54 -11.03 7.63
CA SER A 374 -7.97 -12.32 7.97
C SER A 374 -7.86 -13.21 6.73
N LYS A 375 -6.84 -14.07 6.72
CA LYS A 375 -6.65 -15.09 5.69
C LYS A 375 -7.04 -16.44 6.26
N SER A 376 -7.83 -17.20 5.51
CA SER A 376 -8.17 -18.57 5.84
C SER A 376 -7.88 -19.51 4.67
N GLN A 377 -7.38 -20.70 4.99
CA GLN A 377 -7.39 -21.82 4.04
C GLN A 377 -8.72 -22.54 4.25
N ASN A 378 -9.64 -22.40 3.31
CA ASN A 378 -10.98 -22.95 3.46
C ASN A 378 -11.14 -24.18 2.54
N PRO A 379 -11.15 -25.42 3.06
CA PRO A 379 -11.33 -26.62 2.23
C PRO A 379 -12.76 -26.79 1.66
N VAL A 380 -13.63 -25.79 1.80
CA VAL A 380 -15.06 -25.92 1.50
C VAL A 380 -15.41 -25.13 0.25
N ALA A 381 -15.18 -25.73 -0.91
CA ALA A 381 -15.97 -25.40 -2.09
C ALA A 381 -17.41 -25.88 -1.84
N ILE A 382 -18.29 -24.97 -1.45
CA ILE A 382 -19.74 -25.21 -1.37
C ILE A 382 -20.22 -25.66 -2.76
N LYS A 383 -20.82 -26.86 -2.80
CA LYS A 383 -21.42 -27.50 -3.99
C LYS A 383 -22.33 -26.59 -4.81
#